data_AF-E5X2X0-F1
#
_entry.id   AF-E5X2X0-F1
#
_cell.length_a   1.000
_cell.length_b   1.000
_cell.length_c   1.000
_cell.angle_alpha   90.00
_cell.angle_beta   90.00
_cell.angle_gamma   90.00
#
_symmetry.space_group_name_H-M   'P 1'
#
loop_
_entity.id
_entity.type
_entity.pdbx_description
1 polymer ?
#
loop_
_entity_poly.entity_id
_entity_poly.type
_entity_poly.pdbx_seq_one_letter_code
_entity_poly.pdbx_strand_id
1 'polypeptide(L)'
;MNVLFVKSEAPYHERKVTLLNGPHTVLSPVAYLSGVNIVRDACNHPVIGKYVRKVQFDELMQTLNLPIDELKKFAADVLERFDNPYVEHQVTSIMLNSFPKYQTRDLPGLKTYLERKGELPKGLVLGLAAIITYYKGGVRADGAEIIPNDAPEIMQLLKDLWATGDTRKVAEGVLAAKDLIWGEHGDLNTIPGLTDMVTDFLNSIQAKGMLETVKGIL
;
A
#
# COMPACT_ATOMS: atom_id res chain seq x y z
N MET A 1 -6.82 -9.20 -29.75
CA MET A 1 -6.27 -9.62 -28.44
C MET A 1 -5.06 -10.48 -28.72
N ASN A 2 -3.85 -10.05 -28.33
CA ASN A 2 -2.61 -10.80 -28.59
C ASN A 2 -2.35 -11.74 -27.40
N VAL A 3 -2.55 -13.04 -27.59
CA VAL A 3 -2.24 -14.07 -26.57
C VAL A 3 -0.81 -14.54 -26.80
N LEU A 4 0.02 -14.50 -25.75
CA LEU A 4 1.39 -15.01 -25.77
C LEU A 4 1.44 -16.42 -25.20
N PHE A 5 1.94 -17.38 -25.97
CA PHE A 5 2.27 -18.72 -25.48
C PHE A 5 3.75 -18.75 -25.08
N VAL A 6 4.00 -18.97 -23.80
CA VAL A 6 5.35 -18.92 -23.20
C VAL A 6 5.62 -20.19 -22.40
N LYS A 7 6.90 -20.49 -22.16
CA LYS A 7 7.30 -21.64 -21.33
C LYS A 7 6.95 -21.47 -19.85
N SER A 8 6.94 -20.23 -19.36
CA SER A 8 6.48 -19.88 -18.02
C SER A 8 5.92 -18.46 -18.00
N GLU A 9 4.78 -18.33 -17.33
CA GLU A 9 4.04 -17.15 -16.93
C GLU A 9 4.63 -16.42 -15.71
N ALA A 10 5.42 -17.10 -14.87
CA ALA A 10 5.95 -16.60 -13.61
C ALA A 10 6.55 -15.17 -13.68
N PRO A 11 7.45 -14.82 -14.63
CA PRO A 11 7.99 -13.47 -14.71
C PRO A 11 6.93 -12.40 -15.10
N TYR A 12 5.92 -12.79 -15.89
CA TYR A 12 4.81 -11.90 -16.24
C TYR A 12 3.89 -11.66 -15.03
N HIS A 13 3.64 -12.73 -14.26
CA HIS A 13 2.85 -12.67 -13.03
C HIS A 13 3.56 -11.79 -11.99
N GLU A 14 4.83 -12.06 -11.70
CA GLU A 14 5.65 -11.31 -10.74
C GLU A 14 5.68 -9.82 -11.09
N ARG A 15 6.04 -9.47 -12.34
CA ARG A 15 6.04 -8.08 -12.81
C ARG A 15 4.69 -7.39 -12.63
N LYS A 16 3.58 -8.07 -12.96
CA LYS A 16 2.23 -7.50 -12.86
C LYS A 16 1.78 -7.36 -11.39
N VAL A 17 2.06 -8.34 -10.55
CA VAL A 17 1.73 -8.26 -9.13
C VAL A 17 2.51 -7.11 -8.49
N THR A 18 3.81 -7.02 -8.74
CA THR A 18 4.68 -6.01 -8.11
C THR A 18 4.48 -4.62 -8.69
N LEU A 19 4.39 -4.43 -10.02
CA LEU A 19 4.36 -3.09 -10.62
C LEU A 19 2.97 -2.57 -10.98
N LEU A 20 1.92 -3.38 -10.89
CA LEU A 20 0.54 -2.94 -11.10
C LEU A 20 -0.27 -3.10 -9.81
N ASN A 21 -0.34 -4.33 -9.28
CA ASN A 21 -1.20 -4.58 -8.13
C ASN A 21 -0.66 -3.98 -6.83
N GLY A 22 0.66 -3.98 -6.62
CA GLY A 22 1.31 -3.39 -5.45
C GLY A 22 1.03 -1.89 -5.29
N PRO A 23 1.37 -1.04 -6.29
CA PRO A 23 1.06 0.39 -6.24
C PRO A 23 -0.43 0.65 -5.99
N HIS A 24 -1.33 -0.11 -6.62
CA HIS A 24 -2.77 -0.01 -6.36
C HIS A 24 -3.14 -0.25 -4.89
N THR A 25 -2.58 -1.28 -4.26
CA THR A 25 -2.86 -1.62 -2.86
C THR A 25 -2.52 -0.47 -1.93
N VAL A 26 -1.31 0.10 -2.06
CA VAL A 26 -0.85 1.15 -1.14
C VAL A 26 -1.33 2.56 -1.50
N LEU A 27 -1.53 2.87 -2.80
CA LEU A 27 -2.00 4.20 -3.21
C LEU A 27 -3.45 4.44 -2.81
N SER A 28 -4.29 3.42 -2.83
CA SER A 28 -5.74 3.58 -2.64
C SER A 28 -6.12 4.19 -1.29
N PRO A 29 -5.65 3.67 -0.13
CA PRO A 29 -5.92 4.28 1.16
C PRO A 29 -5.23 5.64 1.32
N VAL A 30 -4.03 5.82 0.75
CA VAL A 30 -3.32 7.11 0.78
C VAL A 30 -4.12 8.19 0.04
N ALA A 31 -4.61 7.89 -1.16
CA ALA A 31 -5.43 8.80 -1.96
C ALA A 31 -6.76 9.10 -1.25
N TYR A 32 -7.45 8.06 -0.80
CA TYR A 32 -8.75 8.20 -0.14
C TYR A 32 -8.67 9.04 1.13
N LEU A 33 -7.69 8.76 2.00
CA LEU A 33 -7.48 9.53 3.24
C LEU A 33 -6.94 10.95 2.98
N SER A 34 -6.48 11.24 1.75
CA SER A 34 -6.04 12.57 1.31
C SER A 34 -7.13 13.36 0.56
N GLY A 35 -8.35 12.84 0.48
CA GLY A 35 -9.44 13.53 -0.19
C GLY A 35 -9.73 13.09 -1.63
N VAL A 36 -8.96 12.15 -2.19
CA VAL A 36 -9.02 11.79 -3.62
C VAL A 36 -9.66 10.43 -3.83
N ASN A 37 -10.70 10.37 -4.66
CA ASN A 37 -11.54 9.18 -4.83
C ASN A 37 -11.23 8.36 -6.10
N ILE A 38 -10.64 8.98 -7.11
CA ILE A 38 -10.39 8.36 -8.42
C ILE A 38 -8.89 8.13 -8.61
N VAL A 39 -8.52 6.94 -9.10
CA VAL A 39 -7.12 6.55 -9.36
C VAL A 39 -6.41 7.54 -10.30
N ARG A 40 -7.06 7.94 -11.40
CA ARG A 40 -6.55 8.96 -12.34
C ARG A 40 -6.21 10.26 -11.61
N ASP A 41 -7.14 10.76 -10.82
CA ASP A 41 -6.97 12.02 -10.10
C ASP A 41 -5.84 11.91 -9.07
N ALA A 42 -5.66 10.74 -8.44
CA ALA A 42 -4.53 10.46 -7.56
C ALA A 42 -3.19 10.46 -8.30
N CYS A 43 -3.14 9.93 -9.53
CA CYS A 43 -1.94 9.93 -10.37
C CYS A 43 -1.56 11.35 -10.86
N ASN A 44 -2.57 12.19 -11.10
CA ASN A 44 -2.39 13.58 -11.52
C ASN A 44 -2.20 14.56 -10.36
N HIS A 45 -2.50 14.14 -9.12
CA HIS A 45 -2.34 14.99 -7.95
C HIS A 45 -0.86 15.33 -7.70
N PRO A 46 -0.51 16.60 -7.41
CA PRO A 46 0.89 17.07 -7.34
C PRO A 46 1.74 16.38 -6.25
N VAL A 47 1.09 15.90 -5.19
CA VAL A 47 1.72 15.14 -4.09
C VAL A 47 1.53 13.63 -4.27
N ILE A 48 0.29 13.13 -4.29
CA ILE A 48 0.00 11.68 -4.39
C ILE A 48 0.61 11.06 -5.66
N GLY A 49 0.60 11.75 -6.81
CA GLY A 49 1.23 11.24 -8.03
C GLY A 49 2.75 11.04 -7.89
N LYS A 50 3.43 11.86 -7.08
CA LYS A 50 4.85 11.65 -6.74
C LYS A 50 5.03 10.44 -5.83
N TYR A 51 4.11 10.24 -4.87
CA TYR A 51 4.11 9.05 -4.02
C TYR A 51 3.91 7.76 -4.83
N VAL A 52 2.96 7.73 -5.77
CA VAL A 52 2.73 6.59 -6.66
C VAL A 52 4.00 6.27 -7.46
N ARG A 53 4.64 7.29 -8.04
CA ARG A 53 5.90 7.12 -8.78
C ARG A 53 7.03 6.61 -7.88
N LYS A 54 7.18 7.17 -6.67
CA LYS A 54 8.17 6.71 -5.69
C LYS A 54 7.99 5.22 -5.36
N VAL A 55 6.78 4.81 -5.01
CA VAL A 55 6.48 3.40 -4.71
C VAL A 55 6.77 2.51 -5.91
N GLN A 56 6.34 2.89 -7.11
CA GLN A 56 6.45 2.03 -8.28
C GLN A 56 7.88 1.93 -8.81
N PHE A 57 8.59 3.06 -8.97
CA PHE A 57 9.90 3.12 -9.63
C PHE A 57 11.07 3.05 -8.65
N ASP A 58 10.98 3.73 -7.51
CA ASP A 58 12.09 3.84 -6.58
C ASP A 58 12.10 2.68 -5.57
N GLU A 59 10.94 2.07 -5.30
CA GLU A 59 10.79 0.98 -4.32
C GLU A 59 10.53 -0.38 -5.00
N LEU A 60 9.31 -0.64 -5.48
CA LEU A 60 8.91 -1.96 -5.98
C LEU A 60 9.67 -2.43 -7.22
N MET A 61 10.02 -1.53 -8.15
CA MET A 61 10.84 -1.90 -9.30
C MET A 61 12.23 -2.41 -8.92
N GLN A 62 12.77 -1.93 -7.78
CA GLN A 62 14.10 -2.32 -7.31
C GLN A 62 14.15 -3.72 -6.68
N THR A 63 12.99 -4.38 -6.53
CA THR A 63 12.87 -5.72 -5.92
C THR A 63 12.80 -6.83 -6.96
N LEU A 64 12.58 -6.50 -8.22
CA LEU A 64 12.45 -7.49 -9.30
C LEU A 64 13.82 -7.87 -9.88
N ASN A 65 13.93 -9.13 -10.30
CA ASN A 65 15.12 -9.68 -10.99
C ASN A 65 14.86 -9.83 -12.50
N LEU A 66 14.31 -8.78 -13.12
CA LEU A 66 13.96 -8.75 -14.54
C LEU A 66 14.68 -7.61 -15.26
N PRO A 67 14.80 -7.65 -16.60
CA PRO A 67 15.46 -6.57 -17.35
C PRO A 67 14.83 -5.21 -17.07
N ILE A 68 15.65 -4.25 -16.61
CA ILE A 68 15.17 -2.96 -16.10
C ILE A 68 14.40 -2.15 -17.14
N ASP A 69 14.77 -2.24 -18.42
CA ASP A 69 14.10 -1.52 -19.50
C ASP A 69 12.68 -2.07 -19.75
N GLU A 70 12.48 -3.38 -19.59
CA GLU A 70 11.15 -3.98 -19.65
C GLU A 70 10.29 -3.57 -18.46
N LEU A 71 10.89 -3.46 -17.26
CA LEU A 71 10.19 -3.02 -16.06
C LEU A 71 9.77 -1.55 -16.17
N LYS A 72 10.67 -0.68 -16.65
CA LYS A 72 10.37 0.74 -16.89
C LYS A 72 9.25 0.91 -17.90
N LYS A 73 9.31 0.18 -19.02
CA LYS A 73 8.23 0.18 -20.02
C LYS A 73 6.90 -0.27 -19.41
N PHE A 74 6.89 -1.39 -18.71
CA PHE A 74 5.68 -1.90 -18.09
C PHE A 74 5.10 -0.94 -17.05
N ALA A 75 5.93 -0.36 -16.19
CA ALA A 75 5.48 0.62 -15.20
C ALA A 75 4.91 1.89 -15.84
N ALA A 76 5.51 2.39 -16.92
CA ALA A 76 4.98 3.52 -17.69
C ALA A 76 3.62 3.17 -18.32
N ASP A 77 3.49 2.00 -18.95
CA ASP A 77 2.22 1.51 -19.52
C ASP A 77 1.13 1.36 -18.43
N VAL A 78 1.51 1.03 -17.18
CA VAL A 78 0.59 0.97 -16.04
C VAL A 78 0.11 2.36 -15.65
N LEU A 79 1.00 3.35 -15.54
CA LEU A 79 0.59 4.73 -15.22
C LEU A 79 -0.31 5.33 -16.30
N GLU A 80 -0.04 5.05 -17.57
CA GLU A 80 -0.91 5.48 -18.68
C GLU A 80 -2.33 4.92 -18.53
N ARG A 81 -2.45 3.65 -18.10
CA ARG A 81 -3.77 3.03 -17.84
C ARG A 81 -4.47 3.64 -16.64
N PHE A 82 -3.73 4.00 -15.60
CA PHE A 82 -4.26 4.68 -14.43
C PHE A 82 -4.77 6.08 -14.79
N ASP A 83 -4.15 6.73 -15.77
CA ASP A 83 -4.51 8.07 -16.24
C ASP A 83 -5.66 8.09 -17.27
N ASN A 84 -6.28 6.94 -17.56
CA ASN A 84 -7.33 6.87 -18.57
C ASN A 84 -8.54 7.77 -18.21
N PRO A 85 -8.86 8.81 -19.01
CA PRO A 85 -9.91 9.78 -18.67
C PRO A 85 -11.32 9.18 -18.74
N TYR A 86 -11.50 8.05 -19.42
CA TYR A 86 -12.80 7.41 -19.63
C TYR A 86 -13.16 6.39 -18.54
N VAL A 87 -12.29 6.17 -17.55
CA VAL A 87 -12.49 5.18 -16.48
C VAL A 87 -12.48 5.87 -15.12
N GLU A 88 -13.62 5.88 -14.46
CA GLU A 88 -13.73 6.33 -13.06
C GLU A 88 -13.40 5.19 -12.09
N HIS A 89 -12.13 4.81 -12.05
CA HIS A 89 -11.67 3.76 -11.15
C HIS A 89 -11.66 4.28 -9.70
N GLN A 90 -12.70 3.95 -8.94
CA GLN A 90 -12.79 4.30 -7.52
C GLN A 90 -11.66 3.64 -6.73
N VAL A 91 -10.99 4.38 -5.85
CA VAL A 91 -9.95 3.82 -4.95
C VAL A 91 -10.56 2.87 -3.93
N THR A 92 -11.81 3.09 -3.51
CA THR A 92 -12.53 2.23 -2.56
C THR A 92 -12.80 0.83 -3.12
N SER A 93 -12.98 0.67 -4.44
CA SER A 93 -13.13 -0.65 -5.05
C SER A 93 -11.85 -1.49 -4.99
N ILE A 94 -10.69 -0.83 -4.86
CA ILE A 94 -9.39 -1.47 -4.70
C ILE A 94 -9.15 -1.87 -3.24
N MET A 95 -9.71 -1.14 -2.27
CA MET A 95 -9.46 -1.32 -0.83
C MET A 95 -10.18 -2.53 -0.19
N LEU A 96 -11.06 -3.22 -0.91
CA LEU A 96 -11.65 -4.47 -0.43
C LEU A 96 -10.56 -5.49 -0.09
N ASN A 97 -10.55 -6.08 1.11
CA ASN A 97 -9.55 -7.05 1.56
C ASN A 97 -8.10 -6.51 1.46
N SER A 98 -7.86 -5.31 2.01
CA SER A 98 -6.57 -4.62 1.87
C SER A 98 -5.42 -5.37 2.53
N PHE A 99 -5.64 -6.03 3.67
CA PHE A 99 -4.60 -6.75 4.39
C PHE A 99 -4.07 -7.97 3.63
N PRO A 100 -4.92 -8.91 3.16
CA PRO A 100 -4.47 -10.00 2.27
C PRO A 100 -3.80 -9.51 0.98
N LYS A 101 -4.27 -8.38 0.42
CA LYS A 101 -3.64 -7.75 -0.75
C LYS A 101 -2.23 -7.26 -0.43
N TYR A 102 -2.03 -6.56 0.68
CA TYR A 102 -0.70 -6.08 1.08
C TYR A 102 0.24 -7.25 1.36
N GLN A 103 -0.22 -8.26 2.10
CA GLN A 103 0.52 -9.49 2.38
C GLN A 103 1.05 -10.14 1.10
N THR A 104 0.22 -10.26 0.06
CA THR A 104 0.57 -10.97 -1.18
C THR A 104 1.28 -10.11 -2.22
N ARG A 105 1.07 -8.79 -2.23
CA ARG A 105 1.52 -7.90 -3.31
C ARG A 105 2.69 -7.01 -2.92
N ASP A 106 2.79 -6.61 -1.67
CA ASP A 106 3.68 -5.52 -1.22
C ASP A 106 4.70 -5.99 -0.18
N LEU A 107 4.29 -6.86 0.77
CA LEU A 107 5.17 -7.37 1.82
C LEU A 107 6.41 -8.12 1.29
N PRO A 108 6.34 -8.95 0.24
CA PRO A 108 7.54 -9.55 -0.35
C PRO A 108 8.50 -8.50 -0.92
N GLY A 109 7.96 -7.46 -1.56
CA GLY A 109 8.72 -6.32 -2.06
C GLY A 109 9.40 -5.53 -0.94
N LEU A 110 8.67 -5.27 0.17
CA LEU A 110 9.22 -4.62 1.35
C LEU A 110 10.43 -5.37 1.92
N LYS A 111 10.30 -6.69 2.11
CA LYS A 111 11.39 -7.54 2.64
C LYS A 111 12.60 -7.55 1.70
N THR A 112 12.36 -7.70 0.40
CA THR A 112 13.41 -7.70 -0.63
C THR A 112 14.12 -6.34 -0.72
N TYR A 113 13.37 -5.25 -0.63
CA TYR A 113 13.95 -3.90 -0.64
C TYR A 113 14.85 -3.69 0.59
N LEU A 114 14.37 -4.06 1.77
CA LEU A 114 15.15 -4.00 3.01
C LEU A 114 16.44 -4.80 2.90
N GLU A 115 16.38 -6.03 2.41
CA GLU A 115 17.55 -6.88 2.19
C GLU A 115 18.57 -6.22 1.24
N ARG A 116 18.10 -5.66 0.12
CA ARG A 116 18.97 -5.09 -0.92
C ARG A 116 19.55 -3.72 -0.57
N LYS A 117 18.80 -2.89 0.16
CA LYS A 117 19.12 -1.48 0.39
C LYS A 117 19.58 -1.20 1.81
N GLY A 118 19.33 -2.11 2.76
CA GLY A 118 19.64 -1.92 4.17
C GLY A 118 18.71 -0.92 4.88
N GLU A 119 17.65 -0.47 4.21
CA GLU A 119 16.65 0.45 4.77
C GLU A 119 15.23 0.06 4.33
N LEU A 120 14.23 0.45 5.12
CA LEU A 120 12.83 0.18 4.78
C LEU A 120 12.33 1.11 3.66
N PRO A 121 11.52 0.59 2.70
CA PRO A 121 10.88 1.40 1.67
C PRO A 121 9.75 2.23 2.29
N LYS A 122 10.04 3.51 2.54
CA LYS A 122 9.13 4.44 3.25
C LYS A 122 7.74 4.53 2.60
N GLY A 123 7.65 4.46 1.27
CA GLY A 123 6.39 4.52 0.55
C GLY A 123 5.48 3.32 0.85
N LEU A 124 6.02 2.10 0.79
CA LEU A 124 5.30 0.89 1.16
C LEU A 124 4.88 0.87 2.63
N VAL A 125 5.77 1.28 3.54
CA VAL A 125 5.46 1.33 4.98
C VAL A 125 4.38 2.38 5.28
N LEU A 126 4.40 3.55 4.62
CA LEU A 126 3.30 4.52 4.70
C LEU A 126 2.00 3.93 4.14
N GLY A 127 2.08 3.14 3.07
CA GLY A 127 0.94 2.40 2.51
C GLY A 127 0.28 1.48 3.53
N LEU A 128 1.08 0.70 4.27
CA LEU A 128 0.59 -0.13 5.36
C LEU A 128 -0.06 0.71 6.48
N ALA A 129 0.60 1.79 6.90
CA ALA A 129 0.03 2.70 7.90
C ALA A 129 -1.29 3.35 7.43
N ALA A 130 -1.42 3.62 6.13
CA ALA A 130 -2.65 4.11 5.52
C ALA A 130 -3.76 3.06 5.53
N ILE A 131 -3.46 1.78 5.26
CA ILE A 131 -4.42 0.67 5.41
C ILE A 131 -4.88 0.60 6.87
N ILE A 132 -3.95 0.58 7.83
CA ILE A 132 -4.28 0.51 9.27
C ILE A 132 -5.16 1.69 9.70
N THR A 133 -4.85 2.90 9.22
CA THR A 133 -5.64 4.11 9.47
C THR A 133 -7.02 4.04 8.84
N TYR A 134 -7.14 3.56 7.60
CA TYR A 134 -8.43 3.38 6.94
C TYR A 134 -9.34 2.47 7.77
N TYR A 135 -8.78 1.41 8.36
CA TYR A 135 -9.52 0.46 9.19
C TYR A 135 -9.95 1.01 10.55
N LYS A 136 -9.49 2.20 10.95
CA LYS A 136 -10.04 2.94 12.10
C LYS A 136 -11.50 3.35 11.87
N GLY A 137 -11.92 3.46 10.60
CA GLY A 137 -13.22 4.01 10.23
C GLY A 137 -13.33 5.51 10.52
N GLY A 138 -14.57 6.00 10.58
CA GLY A 138 -14.89 7.41 10.82
C GLY A 138 -15.38 8.11 9.57
N VAL A 139 -15.24 9.44 9.54
CA VAL A 139 -15.74 10.29 8.46
C VAL A 139 -14.63 11.26 8.07
N ARG A 140 -14.40 11.40 6.75
CA ARG A 140 -13.47 12.38 6.20
C ARG A 140 -13.97 13.81 6.44
N ALA A 141 -13.07 14.78 6.27
CA ALA A 141 -13.39 16.20 6.42
C ALA A 141 -14.49 16.70 5.45
N ASP A 142 -14.65 16.05 4.30
CA ASP A 142 -15.68 16.35 3.31
C ASP A 142 -16.99 15.55 3.50
N GLY A 143 -17.12 14.82 4.62
CA GLY A 143 -18.33 14.07 4.97
C GLY A 143 -18.40 12.65 4.41
N ALA A 144 -17.42 12.21 3.61
CA ALA A 144 -17.39 10.84 3.11
C ALA A 144 -17.07 9.83 4.23
N GLU A 145 -17.88 8.78 4.34
CA GLU A 145 -17.69 7.73 5.35
C GLU A 145 -16.52 6.80 4.99
N ILE A 146 -15.71 6.48 6.00
CA ILE A 146 -14.62 5.51 5.89
C ILE A 146 -15.18 4.14 6.27
N ILE A 147 -15.42 3.30 5.27
CA ILE A 147 -16.04 1.98 5.43
C ILE A 147 -15.05 0.89 4.99
N PRO A 148 -14.27 0.31 5.91
CA PRO A 148 -13.40 -0.81 5.59
C PRO A 148 -14.21 -2.08 5.40
N ASN A 149 -13.70 -2.96 4.52
CA ASN A 149 -14.36 -4.21 4.18
C ASN A 149 -13.30 -5.31 4.04
N ASP A 150 -13.32 -6.22 5.01
CA ASP A 150 -12.41 -7.35 5.14
C ASP A 150 -13.08 -8.44 5.99
N ALA A 151 -12.36 -9.53 6.26
CA ALA A 151 -12.82 -10.58 7.17
C ALA A 151 -13.27 -9.99 8.54
N PRO A 152 -14.41 -10.42 9.10
CA PRO A 152 -14.93 -9.90 10.38
C PRO A 152 -13.92 -9.91 11.53
N GLU A 153 -13.05 -10.92 11.57
CA GLU A 153 -12.01 -11.09 12.57
C GLU A 153 -10.91 -10.02 12.44
N ILE A 154 -10.54 -9.65 11.22
CA ILE A 154 -9.60 -8.54 10.94
C ILE A 154 -10.25 -7.22 11.37
N MET A 155 -11.52 -7.02 11.01
CA MET A 155 -12.27 -5.82 11.39
C MET A 155 -12.37 -5.68 12.92
N GLN A 156 -12.63 -6.77 13.63
CA GLN A 156 -12.71 -6.79 15.08
C GLN A 156 -11.34 -6.54 15.73
N LEU A 157 -10.27 -7.17 15.22
CA LEU A 157 -8.90 -6.91 15.69
C LEU A 157 -8.56 -5.42 15.61
N LEU A 158 -8.79 -4.79 14.44
CA LEU A 158 -8.45 -3.37 14.24
C LEU A 158 -9.30 -2.46 15.12
N LYS A 159 -10.59 -2.79 15.32
CA LYS A 159 -11.46 -2.06 16.25
C LYS A 159 -10.92 -2.08 17.67
N ASP A 160 -10.52 -3.25 18.17
CA ASP A 160 -10.02 -3.41 19.54
C ASP A 160 -8.66 -2.72 19.72
N LEU A 161 -7.78 -2.83 18.73
CA LEU A 161 -6.50 -2.13 18.72
C LEU A 161 -6.69 -0.61 18.71
N TRP A 162 -7.56 -0.09 17.86
CA TRP A 162 -7.83 1.35 17.83
C TRP A 162 -8.52 1.87 19.10
N ALA A 163 -9.28 1.03 19.81
CA ALA A 163 -9.87 1.37 21.11
C ALA A 163 -8.83 1.59 22.22
N THR A 164 -7.58 1.13 22.03
CA THR A 164 -6.50 1.39 22.99
C THR A 164 -6.07 2.86 23.03
N GLY A 165 -6.34 3.63 21.96
CA GLY A 165 -5.88 5.01 21.82
C GLY A 165 -4.37 5.17 21.64
N ASP A 166 -3.63 4.07 21.41
CA ASP A 166 -2.17 4.04 21.38
C ASP A 166 -1.70 3.47 20.02
N THR A 167 -1.09 4.33 19.21
CA THR A 167 -0.59 3.99 17.87
C THR A 167 0.50 2.93 17.88
N ARG A 168 1.30 2.85 18.96
CA ARG A 168 2.32 1.82 19.11
C ARG A 168 1.67 0.46 19.31
N LYS A 169 0.68 0.36 20.20
CA LYS A 169 -0.09 -0.88 20.40
C LYS A 169 -0.84 -1.30 19.15
N VAL A 170 -1.37 -0.34 18.39
CA VAL A 170 -2.01 -0.59 17.09
C VAL A 170 -1.00 -1.20 16.12
N ALA A 171 0.18 -0.60 15.96
CA ALA A 171 1.23 -1.12 15.08
C ALA A 171 1.67 -2.52 15.51
N GLU A 172 2.03 -2.71 16.78
CA GLU A 172 2.50 -3.99 17.32
C GLU A 172 1.44 -5.10 17.15
N GLY A 173 0.18 -4.79 17.49
CA GLY A 173 -0.92 -5.75 17.41
C GLY A 173 -1.26 -6.17 15.98
N VAL A 174 -1.26 -5.22 15.03
CA VAL A 174 -1.45 -5.54 13.62
C VAL A 174 -0.27 -6.39 13.11
N LEU A 175 0.96 -6.00 13.40
CA LEU A 175 2.16 -6.70 12.93
C LEU A 175 2.31 -8.11 13.56
N ALA A 176 1.80 -8.31 14.77
CA ALA A 176 1.80 -9.60 15.47
C ALA A 176 0.70 -10.58 15.00
N ALA A 177 -0.25 -10.14 14.18
CA ALA A 177 -1.42 -10.93 13.74
C ALA A 177 -1.06 -12.02 12.71
N LYS A 178 -0.12 -12.90 13.06
CA LYS A 178 0.44 -13.93 12.16
C LYS A 178 -0.63 -14.87 11.60
N ASP A 179 -1.51 -15.42 12.44
CA ASP A 179 -2.46 -16.46 11.99
C ASP A 179 -3.67 -15.86 11.26
N LEU A 180 -3.91 -14.56 11.44
CA LEU A 180 -5.06 -13.85 10.91
C LEU A 180 -4.75 -13.05 9.65
N ILE A 181 -3.56 -12.42 9.58
CA ILE A 181 -3.19 -11.50 8.49
C ILE A 181 -1.95 -11.99 7.74
N TRP A 182 -0.88 -12.38 8.44
CA TRP A 182 0.44 -12.50 7.79
C TRP A 182 0.80 -13.92 7.34
N GLY A 183 0.09 -14.94 7.82
CA GLY A 183 0.27 -16.35 7.49
C GLY A 183 1.72 -16.81 7.66
N GLU A 184 2.29 -17.35 6.58
CA GLU A 184 3.68 -17.84 6.53
C GLU A 184 4.74 -16.77 6.85
N HIS A 185 4.38 -15.49 6.78
CA HIS A 185 5.31 -14.41 7.09
C HIS A 185 5.50 -14.18 8.60
N GLY A 186 4.69 -14.81 9.46
CA GLY A 186 4.87 -14.80 10.90
C GLY A 186 4.60 -13.43 11.54
N ASP A 187 5.27 -13.19 12.67
CA ASP A 187 5.22 -11.91 13.39
C ASP A 187 6.12 -10.88 12.71
N LEU A 188 5.51 -9.84 12.14
CA LEU A 188 6.22 -8.80 11.41
C LEU A 188 6.96 -7.81 12.33
N ASN A 189 6.73 -7.84 13.65
CA ASN A 189 7.55 -7.06 14.60
C ASN A 189 9.02 -7.49 14.59
N THR A 190 9.31 -8.69 14.07
CA THR A 190 10.68 -9.17 13.89
C THR A 190 11.44 -8.49 12.75
N ILE A 191 10.74 -7.74 11.87
CA ILE A 191 11.38 -6.97 10.80
C ILE A 191 12.01 -5.71 11.39
N PRO A 192 13.35 -5.54 11.30
CA PRO A 192 14.05 -4.42 11.93
C PRO A 192 13.48 -3.05 11.52
N GLY A 193 13.11 -2.24 12.51
CA GLY A 193 12.61 -0.87 12.33
C GLY A 193 11.17 -0.76 11.79
N LEU A 194 10.49 -1.86 11.45
CA LEU A 194 9.16 -1.79 10.83
C LEU A 194 8.12 -1.26 11.82
N THR A 195 8.09 -1.79 13.04
CA THR A 195 7.15 -1.35 14.08
C THR A 195 7.31 0.13 14.40
N ASP A 196 8.55 0.62 14.49
CA ASP A 196 8.84 2.03 14.76
C ASP A 196 8.33 2.90 13.61
N MET A 197 8.68 2.57 12.37
CA MET A 197 8.29 3.37 11.20
C MET A 197 6.76 3.37 10.96
N VAL A 198 6.08 2.24 11.18
CA VAL A 198 4.61 2.20 11.14
C VAL A 198 4.02 3.09 12.23
N THR A 199 4.54 2.99 13.46
CA THR A 199 4.09 3.82 14.60
C THR A 199 4.25 5.31 14.28
N ASP A 200 5.40 5.71 13.73
CA ASP A 200 5.70 7.08 13.35
C ASP A 200 4.73 7.61 12.28
N PHE A 201 4.41 6.79 11.26
CA PHE A 201 3.42 7.17 10.28
C PHE A 201 2.01 7.25 10.84
N LEU A 202 1.59 6.32 11.71
CA LEU A 202 0.29 6.40 12.37
C LEU A 202 0.17 7.68 13.21
N ASN A 203 1.22 8.03 13.96
CA ASN A 203 1.29 9.29 14.72
C ASN A 203 1.21 10.51 13.79
N SER A 204 2.00 10.50 12.72
CA SER A 204 2.03 11.57 11.72
C SER A 204 0.66 11.77 11.07
N ILE A 205 -0.01 10.69 10.68
CA ILE A 205 -1.34 10.75 10.05
C ILE A 205 -2.37 11.31 11.04
N GLN A 206 -2.33 10.92 12.31
CA GLN A 206 -3.22 11.48 13.33
C GLN A 206 -2.97 12.96 13.61
N ALA A 207 -1.70 13.38 13.66
CA ALA A 207 -1.33 14.75 14.02
C ALA A 207 -1.57 15.78 12.91
N LYS A 208 -1.29 15.42 11.65
CA LYS A 208 -1.31 16.37 10.51
C LYS A 208 -2.08 15.87 9.28
N GLY A 209 -2.66 14.68 9.32
CA GLY A 209 -3.40 14.10 8.20
C GLY A 209 -2.53 13.35 7.19
N MET A 210 -3.19 12.60 6.30
CA MET A 210 -2.51 11.74 5.32
C MET A 210 -1.67 12.55 4.34
N LEU A 211 -2.23 13.59 3.74
CA LEU A 211 -1.56 14.35 2.68
C LEU A 211 -0.26 15.01 3.16
N GLU A 212 -0.26 15.60 4.37
CA GLU A 212 0.95 16.19 4.96
C GLU A 212 1.96 15.13 5.44
N THR A 213 1.51 13.91 5.72
CA THR A 213 2.39 12.77 5.97
C THR A 213 3.10 12.34 4.70
N VAL A 214 2.38 12.23 3.58
CA VAL A 214 2.96 11.90 2.27
C VAL A 214 4.06 12.90 1.89
N LYS A 215 3.81 14.21 2.05
CA LYS A 215 4.83 15.24 1.77
C LYS A 215 6.13 15.05 2.55
N GLY A 216 6.09 14.44 3.73
CA GLY A 216 7.27 14.23 4.58
C GLY A 216 8.22 13.12 4.09
N ILE A 217 7.81 12.32 3.09
CA ILE A 217 8.62 11.22 2.55
C ILE A 217 8.97 11.36 1.06
N LEU A 218 8.59 12.49 0.46
CA LEU A 218 8.91 12.87 -0.92
C LEU A 218 10.11 13.80 -0.94
#